data_AF-A0A7Y2X782-F1
#
_entry.id   AF-A0A7Y2X782-F1
#
_cell.length_a   1.000
_cell.length_b   1.000
_cell.length_c   1.000
_cell.angle_alpha   90.00
_cell.angle_beta   90.00
_cell.angle_gamma   90.00
#
_symmetry.space_group_name_H-M   'P 1'
#
loop_
_entity.id
_entity.type
_entity.pdbx_description
1 polymer ?
#
loop_
_entity_poly.entity_id
_entity_poly.type
_entity_poly.pdbx_seq_one_letter_code
_entity_poly.pdbx_strand_id
1 'polypeptide(L)'
;MIAHHTFAAIDFESAGAQRGMTDVPVQIGMATWSQKSGHADPFVSFIRADRPITWSAQKVHGISSDDLSEAPALMTLWPHIKGRLSNRIAVAHGHGTEKRYLRAFPAHGFGPWVDTLQLARAAWPELQSHALGDVCESFQLTGKITQLIAKKTWHDALYDATASLVVLEHLINQFDLAESPVDLLLHPDTTEWHRFRR
;
A
#
# COMPACT_ATOMS: atom_id res chain seq x y z
N MET A 1 12.77 -13.71 -12.41
CA MET A 1 11.78 -14.52 -11.68
C MET A 1 11.26 -13.71 -10.52
N ILE A 2 9.96 -13.77 -10.26
CA ILE A 2 9.33 -13.09 -9.11
C ILE A 2 10.04 -13.44 -7.79
N ALA A 3 10.43 -14.71 -7.61
CA ALA A 3 11.13 -15.20 -6.42
C ALA A 3 12.46 -14.48 -6.11
N HIS A 4 13.08 -13.81 -7.09
CA HIS A 4 14.37 -13.11 -6.92
C HIS A 4 14.22 -11.64 -6.51
N HIS A 5 12.99 -11.12 -6.45
CA HIS A 5 12.74 -9.73 -6.11
C HIS A 5 12.33 -9.55 -4.64
N THR A 6 12.65 -8.38 -4.13
CA THR A 6 12.07 -7.87 -2.88
C THR A 6 11.05 -6.80 -3.23
N PHE A 7 9.87 -6.93 -2.64
CA PHE A 7 8.75 -6.04 -2.77
C PHE A 7 8.70 -5.14 -1.54
N ALA A 8 8.39 -3.86 -1.74
CA ALA A 8 8.26 -2.89 -0.67
C ALA A 8 6.93 -2.18 -0.81
N ALA A 9 6.01 -2.45 0.11
CA ALA A 9 4.73 -1.77 0.13
C ALA A 9 4.84 -0.42 0.83
N ILE A 10 4.04 0.51 0.35
CA ILE A 10 3.86 1.83 0.91
C ILE A 10 2.38 2.19 0.84
N ASP A 11 1.89 2.79 1.92
CA ASP A 11 0.54 3.33 2.01
C ASP A 11 0.58 4.65 2.81
N PHE A 12 -0.36 5.54 2.53
CA PHE A 12 -0.51 6.82 3.23
C PHE A 12 -1.95 7.07 3.65
N GLU A 13 -2.13 7.47 4.89
CA GLU A 13 -3.35 8.16 5.31
C GLU A 13 -3.26 9.65 4.99
N SER A 14 -4.42 10.27 4.73
CA SER A 14 -4.53 11.68 4.32
C SER A 14 -5.28 12.53 5.33
N ALA A 15 -5.00 13.83 5.37
CA ALA A 15 -5.82 14.78 6.13
C ALA A 15 -7.24 14.93 5.54
N GLY A 16 -7.46 14.43 4.32
CA GLY A 16 -8.69 14.55 3.56
C GLY A 16 -8.70 15.78 2.66
N ALA A 17 -9.15 15.59 1.42
CA ALA A 17 -9.25 16.66 0.44
C ALA A 17 -10.41 17.62 0.77
N GLN A 18 -10.11 18.92 0.78
CA GLN A 18 -11.11 19.98 0.76
C GLN A 18 -11.15 20.65 -0.62
N ARG A 19 -12.32 21.19 -1.00
CA ARG A 19 -12.51 21.81 -2.31
C ARG A 19 -11.51 22.96 -2.52
N GLY A 20 -10.72 22.89 -3.58
CA GLY A 20 -9.70 23.89 -3.90
C GLY A 20 -8.35 23.72 -3.18
N MET A 21 -8.17 22.64 -2.40
CA MET A 21 -6.95 22.36 -1.67
C MET A 21 -6.29 21.04 -2.09
N THR A 22 -4.96 21.03 -2.14
CA THR A 22 -4.18 19.81 -2.38
C THR A 22 -4.17 18.95 -1.13
N ASP A 23 -4.60 17.69 -1.22
CA ASP A 23 -4.56 16.74 -0.09
C ASP A 23 -3.12 16.53 0.42
N VAL A 24 -2.96 16.21 1.72
CA VAL A 24 -1.66 16.03 2.37
C VAL A 24 -1.63 14.74 3.20
N PRO A 25 -0.49 14.04 3.25
CA PRO A 25 -0.38 12.82 4.03
C PRO A 25 -0.22 13.12 5.51
N VAL A 26 -0.81 12.29 6.37
CA VAL A 26 -0.78 12.38 7.84
C VAL A 26 -0.19 11.13 8.50
N GLN A 27 -0.09 10.03 7.76
CA GLN A 27 0.62 8.82 8.19
C GLN A 27 1.25 8.17 6.97
N ILE A 28 2.37 7.48 7.18
CA ILE A 28 2.97 6.57 6.21
C ILE A 28 3.18 5.22 6.86
N GLY A 29 2.87 4.16 6.13
CA GLY A 29 3.16 2.79 6.49
C GLY A 29 3.97 2.13 5.39
N MET A 30 4.96 1.33 5.78
CA MET A 30 5.79 0.57 4.87
C MET A 30 6.16 -0.78 5.45
N ALA A 31 6.22 -1.78 4.60
CA ALA A 31 6.72 -3.11 4.92
C ALA A 31 7.38 -3.71 3.68
N THR A 32 8.07 -4.83 3.85
CA THR A 32 8.74 -5.52 2.74
C THR A 32 8.39 -7.00 2.74
N TRP A 33 8.45 -7.60 1.56
CA TRP A 33 8.26 -9.03 1.41
C TRP A 33 9.15 -9.57 0.30
N SER A 34 9.65 -10.80 0.48
CA SER A 34 10.30 -11.58 -0.58
C SER A 34 10.02 -13.05 -0.36
N GLN A 35 10.05 -13.85 -1.42
CA GLN A 35 9.88 -15.30 -1.33
C GLN A 35 10.88 -15.95 -0.36
N LYS A 36 12.13 -15.42 -0.33
CA LYS A 36 13.23 -15.95 0.48
C LYS A 36 13.12 -15.58 1.96
N SER A 37 12.68 -14.36 2.27
CA SER A 37 12.79 -13.80 3.63
C SER A 37 11.43 -13.59 4.32
N GLY A 38 10.33 -13.80 3.60
CA GLY A 38 8.99 -13.50 4.10
C GLY A 38 8.76 -12.01 4.32
N HIS A 39 7.80 -11.68 5.20
CA HIS A 39 7.45 -10.31 5.59
C HIS A 39 8.46 -9.73 6.57
N ALA A 40 8.93 -8.50 6.33
CA ALA A 40 9.97 -7.85 7.12
C ALA A 40 9.92 -6.30 7.03
N ASP A 41 10.83 -5.63 7.74
CA ASP A 41 11.09 -4.19 7.72
C ASP A 41 9.87 -3.25 7.98
N PRO A 42 8.97 -3.55 8.94
CA PRO A 42 7.81 -2.70 9.21
C PRO A 42 8.25 -1.29 9.63
N PHE A 43 7.51 -0.30 9.17
CA PHE A 43 7.73 1.10 9.49
C PHE A 43 6.41 1.86 9.45
N VAL A 44 6.18 2.65 10.49
CA VAL A 44 5.05 3.57 10.55
C VAL A 44 5.54 4.89 11.11
N SER A 45 5.03 5.98 10.56
CA SER A 45 5.25 7.31 11.11
C SER A 45 4.02 8.15 10.86
N PHE A 46 3.62 8.95 11.85
CA PHE A 46 2.79 10.12 11.58
C PHE A 46 3.59 11.14 10.79
N ILE A 47 2.88 12.02 10.09
CA ILE A 47 3.44 13.08 9.27
C ILE A 47 2.78 14.38 9.72
N ARG A 48 3.59 15.36 10.09
CA ARG A 48 3.09 16.70 10.43
C ARG A 48 2.34 17.28 9.23
N ALA A 49 1.11 17.70 9.48
CA ALA A 49 0.30 18.44 8.53
C ALA A 49 0.07 19.86 9.05
N ASP A 50 0.36 20.86 8.22
CA ASP A 50 0.14 22.27 8.58
C ASP A 50 -1.34 22.69 8.45
N ARG A 51 -2.24 21.71 8.30
CA ARG A 51 -3.69 21.92 8.14
C ARG A 51 -4.46 20.93 8.99
N PRO A 52 -5.70 21.27 9.39
CA PRO A 52 -6.53 20.37 10.17
C PRO A 52 -6.91 19.13 9.35
N ILE A 53 -6.97 17.99 10.04
CA ILE A 53 -7.58 16.77 9.52
C ILE A 53 -9.09 17.01 9.40
N THR A 54 -9.66 16.67 8.24
CA THR A 54 -11.11 16.74 8.06
C THR A 54 -11.81 15.73 8.94
N TRP A 55 -13.00 16.06 9.46
CA TRP A 55 -13.78 15.12 10.27
C TRP A 55 -14.04 13.79 9.55
N SER A 56 -14.25 13.82 8.23
CA SER A 56 -14.43 12.62 7.41
C SER A 56 -13.19 11.73 7.39
N ALA A 57 -11.98 12.30 7.29
CA ALA A 57 -10.74 11.53 7.31
C ALA A 57 -10.45 10.99 8.72
N GLN A 58 -10.60 11.84 9.74
CA GLN A 58 -10.45 11.43 11.15
C GLN A 58 -11.40 10.28 11.52
N LYS A 59 -12.63 10.28 11.02
CA LYS A 59 -13.58 9.18 11.26
C LYS A 59 -13.11 7.84 10.66
N VAL A 60 -12.33 7.88 9.58
CA VAL A 60 -11.84 6.70 8.87
C VAL A 60 -10.61 6.12 9.58
N HIS A 61 -9.57 6.92 9.83
CA HIS A 61 -8.29 6.45 10.35
C HIS A 61 -8.06 6.74 11.86
N GLY A 62 -8.91 7.54 12.50
CA GLY A 62 -8.80 7.89 13.92
C GLY A 62 -7.74 8.92 14.30
N ILE A 63 -6.72 9.13 13.46
CA ILE A 63 -5.65 10.13 13.66
C ILE A 63 -6.21 11.51 13.99
N SER A 64 -5.73 12.08 15.10
CA SER A 64 -6.08 13.39 15.62
C SER A 64 -4.97 14.42 15.37
N SER A 65 -5.28 15.70 15.56
CA SER A 65 -4.26 16.76 15.50
C SER A 65 -3.17 16.58 16.57
N ASP A 66 -3.52 15.99 17.73
CA ASP A 66 -2.57 15.76 18.82
C ASP A 66 -1.51 14.72 18.42
N ASP A 67 -1.92 13.68 17.67
CA ASP A 67 -1.00 12.68 17.11
C ASP A 67 0.04 13.31 16.14
N LEU A 68 -0.32 14.43 15.51
CA LEU A 68 0.52 15.12 14.52
C LEU A 68 1.40 16.23 15.11
N SER A 69 1.18 16.62 16.37
CA SER A 69 1.84 17.78 17.01
C SER A 69 3.37 17.69 16.98
N GLU A 70 3.91 16.53 17.32
CA GLU A 70 5.34 16.23 17.35
C GLU A 70 5.80 15.36 16.16
N ALA A 71 4.93 15.17 15.16
CA ALA A 71 5.24 14.34 14.01
C ALA A 71 6.35 14.98 13.13
N PRO A 72 7.19 14.16 12.48
CA PRO A 72 8.16 14.65 11.51
C PRO A 72 7.46 15.22 10.27
N ALA A 73 8.10 16.18 9.61
CA ALA A 73 7.67 16.59 8.28
C ALA A 73 7.92 15.46 7.26
N LEU A 74 7.11 15.37 6.20
CA LEU A 74 7.31 14.35 5.16
C LEU A 74 8.77 14.32 4.64
N MET A 75 9.36 15.50 4.44
CA MET A 75 10.73 15.63 3.92
C MET A 75 11.78 14.95 4.79
N THR A 76 11.61 14.95 6.11
CA THR A 76 12.58 14.34 7.02
C THR A 76 12.49 12.82 7.03
N LEU A 77 11.39 12.24 6.51
CA LEU A 77 11.23 10.79 6.35
C LEU A 77 11.96 10.23 5.12
N TRP A 78 12.56 11.09 4.28
CA TRP A 78 13.24 10.66 3.06
C TRP A 78 14.24 9.51 3.26
N PRO A 79 15.13 9.50 4.26
CA PRO A 79 16.06 8.39 4.46
C PRO A 79 15.35 7.05 4.69
N HIS A 80 14.23 7.07 5.43
CA HIS A 80 13.43 5.87 5.71
C HIS A 80 12.68 5.38 4.47
N ILE A 81 12.12 6.29 3.68
CA ILE A 81 11.41 5.99 2.43
C ILE A 81 12.40 5.45 1.39
N LYS A 82 13.49 6.18 1.15
CA LYS A 82 14.53 5.80 0.19
C LYS A 82 15.16 4.45 0.56
N GLY A 83 15.52 4.25 1.83
CA GLY A 83 16.12 2.99 2.29
C GLY A 83 15.22 1.77 2.04
N ARG A 84 13.90 1.95 2.13
CA ARG A 84 12.93 0.87 1.93
C ARG A 84 12.48 0.64 0.50
N LEU A 85 12.49 1.66 -0.36
CA LEU A 85 12.04 1.55 -1.76
C LEU A 85 13.18 1.38 -2.77
N SER A 86 14.43 1.72 -2.43
CA SER A 86 15.55 1.61 -3.37
C SER A 86 15.81 0.15 -3.76
N ASN A 87 16.06 -0.09 -5.05
CA ASN A 87 16.35 -1.42 -5.63
C ASN A 87 15.30 -2.49 -5.32
N ARG A 88 14.04 -2.08 -5.09
CA ARG A 88 12.91 -2.94 -4.74
C ARG A 88 11.72 -2.59 -5.63
N ILE A 89 10.80 -3.54 -5.76
CA ILE A 89 9.55 -3.31 -6.49
C ILE A 89 8.56 -2.66 -5.54
N ALA A 90 8.09 -1.46 -5.88
CA ALA A 90 7.15 -0.73 -5.05
C ALA A 90 5.75 -1.35 -5.17
N VAL A 91 5.03 -1.49 -4.07
CA VAL A 91 3.70 -2.09 -4.01
C VAL A 91 2.73 -1.13 -3.32
N ALA A 92 1.51 -1.02 -3.86
CA ALA A 92 0.39 -0.37 -3.20
C ALA A 92 -0.93 -0.91 -3.76
N HIS A 93 -2.02 -0.78 -3.00
CA HIS A 93 -3.36 -1.17 -3.44
C HIS A 93 -4.08 0.03 -4.07
N GLY A 94 -3.72 0.35 -5.32
CA GLY A 94 -4.11 1.59 -5.99
C GLY A 94 -3.07 2.69 -5.82
N HIS A 95 -1.88 2.52 -6.43
CA HIS A 95 -0.69 3.34 -6.21
C HIS A 95 -0.77 4.85 -6.58
N GLY A 96 -1.94 5.32 -7.03
CA GLY A 96 -2.12 6.68 -7.55
C GLY A 96 -1.90 7.77 -6.49
N THR A 97 -2.30 7.48 -5.26
CA THR A 97 -2.13 8.37 -4.10
C THR A 97 -0.66 8.38 -3.65
N GLU A 98 -0.03 7.22 -3.53
CA GLU A 98 1.35 7.05 -3.07
C GLU A 98 2.31 7.75 -4.04
N LYS A 99 2.12 7.51 -5.34
CA LYS A 99 2.89 8.20 -6.39
C LYS A 99 2.73 9.71 -6.32
N ARG A 100 1.55 10.22 -5.94
CA ARG A 100 1.30 11.66 -5.82
C ARG A 100 2.10 12.24 -4.64
N TYR A 101 2.05 11.62 -3.47
CA TYR A 101 2.80 12.09 -2.30
C TYR A 101 4.31 11.97 -2.49
N LEU A 102 4.78 10.92 -3.16
CA LEU A 102 6.20 10.74 -3.46
C LEU A 102 6.78 11.78 -4.44
N ARG A 103 5.95 12.54 -5.17
CA ARG A 103 6.42 13.69 -6.00
C ARG A 103 7.10 14.78 -5.17
N ALA A 104 6.88 14.80 -3.86
CA ALA A 104 7.58 15.69 -2.96
C ALA A 104 9.11 15.39 -2.91
N PHE A 105 9.54 14.22 -3.40
CA PHE A 105 10.94 13.83 -3.56
C PHE A 105 11.31 13.76 -5.06
N PRO A 106 11.65 14.87 -5.72
CA PRO A 106 11.93 14.87 -7.16
C PRO A 106 13.07 13.92 -7.51
N ALA A 107 12.98 13.29 -8.70
CA ALA A 107 13.96 12.35 -9.22
C ALA A 107 14.24 11.12 -8.32
N HIS A 108 13.29 10.74 -7.44
CA HIS A 108 13.44 9.59 -6.55
C HIS A 108 13.63 8.25 -7.30
N GLY A 109 13.09 8.10 -8.51
CA GLY A 109 13.30 6.92 -9.36
C GLY A 109 12.67 5.62 -8.86
N PHE A 110 11.73 5.69 -7.92
CA PHE A 110 11.09 4.50 -7.35
C PHE A 110 10.23 3.79 -8.38
N GLY A 111 10.50 2.52 -8.57
CA GLY A 111 9.83 1.66 -9.51
C GLY A 111 10.68 0.41 -9.80
N PRO A 112 10.12 -0.56 -10.52
CA PRO A 112 8.76 -0.57 -11.07
C PRO A 112 7.69 -0.71 -9.97
N TRP A 113 6.42 -0.46 -10.33
CA TRP A 113 5.29 -0.49 -9.40
C TRP A 113 4.37 -1.67 -9.69
N VAL A 114 4.00 -2.40 -8.64
CA VAL A 114 2.91 -3.37 -8.64
C VAL A 114 1.70 -2.73 -7.96
N ASP A 115 0.56 -2.80 -8.65
CA ASP A 115 -0.73 -2.33 -8.13
C ASP A 115 -1.60 -3.54 -7.77
N THR A 116 -1.73 -3.84 -6.48
CA THR A 116 -2.48 -5.03 -6.02
C THR A 116 -3.97 -4.92 -6.27
N LEU A 117 -4.51 -3.71 -6.48
CA LEU A 117 -5.88 -3.52 -6.92
C LEU A 117 -6.08 -4.04 -8.35
N GLN A 118 -5.15 -3.73 -9.25
CA GLN A 118 -5.20 -4.21 -10.63
C GLN A 118 -4.94 -5.72 -10.71
N LEU A 119 -4.01 -6.22 -9.90
CA LEU A 119 -3.78 -7.66 -9.77
C LEU A 119 -5.02 -8.40 -9.29
N ALA A 120 -5.69 -7.92 -8.24
CA ALA A 120 -6.91 -8.54 -7.74
C ALA A 120 -8.04 -8.55 -8.79
N ARG A 121 -8.16 -7.47 -9.58
CA ARG A 121 -9.12 -7.40 -10.69
C ARG A 121 -8.82 -8.39 -11.79
N ALA A 122 -7.55 -8.56 -12.16
CA ALA A 122 -7.15 -9.51 -13.19
C ALA A 122 -7.29 -10.97 -12.72
N ALA A 123 -6.89 -11.26 -11.49
CA ALA A 123 -6.89 -12.61 -10.92
C ALA A 123 -8.29 -13.11 -10.57
N TRP A 124 -9.15 -12.23 -10.05
CA TRP A 124 -10.49 -12.58 -9.54
C TRP A 124 -11.55 -11.56 -10.01
N PRO A 125 -11.79 -11.47 -11.32
CA PRO A 125 -12.69 -10.47 -11.90
C PRO A 125 -14.13 -10.53 -11.37
N GLU A 126 -14.57 -11.70 -10.92
CA GLU A 126 -15.90 -12.00 -10.40
C GLU A 126 -16.16 -11.51 -8.96
N LEU A 127 -15.13 -11.10 -8.21
CA LEU A 127 -15.33 -10.58 -6.85
C LEU A 127 -16.25 -9.35 -6.88
N GLN A 128 -17.17 -9.31 -5.91
CA GLN A 128 -18.12 -8.20 -5.78
C GLN A 128 -17.41 -6.87 -5.53
N SER A 129 -16.32 -6.90 -4.76
CA SER A 129 -15.46 -5.76 -4.48
C SER A 129 -13.98 -6.15 -4.55
N HIS A 130 -13.16 -5.18 -4.94
CA HIS A 130 -11.70 -5.28 -4.97
C HIS A 130 -11.06 -4.27 -4.01
N ALA A 131 -11.82 -3.70 -3.07
CA ALA A 131 -11.23 -2.93 -1.97
C ALA A 131 -10.29 -3.84 -1.15
N LEU A 132 -9.22 -3.29 -0.61
CA LEU A 132 -8.18 -4.07 0.05
C LEU A 132 -8.73 -4.98 1.16
N GLY A 133 -9.61 -4.40 2.01
CA GLY A 133 -10.31 -5.14 3.07
C GLY A 133 -11.14 -6.30 2.52
N ASP A 134 -11.99 -6.04 1.54
CA ASP A 134 -12.89 -7.04 0.96
C ASP A 134 -12.13 -8.21 0.29
N VAL A 135 -11.00 -7.92 -0.37
CA VAL A 135 -10.11 -8.95 -0.93
C VAL A 135 -9.52 -9.79 0.20
N CYS A 136 -9.01 -9.15 1.26
CA CYS A 136 -8.46 -9.87 2.41
C CYS A 136 -9.50 -10.73 3.12
N GLU A 137 -10.74 -10.26 3.25
CA GLU A 137 -11.84 -11.03 3.83
C GLU A 137 -12.24 -12.22 2.96
N SER A 138 -12.36 -12.01 1.64
CA SER A 138 -12.71 -13.06 0.67
C SER A 138 -11.76 -14.26 0.72
N PHE A 139 -10.48 -14.01 1.00
CA PHE A 139 -9.44 -15.04 1.09
C PHE A 139 -8.98 -15.35 2.52
N GLN A 140 -9.71 -14.86 3.54
CA GLN A 140 -9.42 -15.11 4.96
C GLN A 140 -8.00 -14.70 5.41
N LEU A 141 -7.47 -13.63 4.84
CA LEU A 141 -6.09 -13.16 5.05
C LEU A 141 -5.93 -12.27 6.28
N THR A 142 -7.03 -11.71 6.81
CA THR A 142 -7.02 -10.77 7.95
C THR A 142 -6.30 -11.32 9.17
N GLY A 143 -6.45 -12.62 9.46
CA GLY A 143 -5.76 -13.27 10.58
C GLY A 143 -4.23 -13.21 10.45
N LYS A 144 -3.70 -13.46 9.25
CA LYS A 144 -2.26 -13.36 8.97
C LYS A 144 -1.76 -11.93 9.12
N ILE A 145 -2.51 -10.95 8.60
CA ILE A 145 -2.15 -9.52 8.70
C ILE A 145 -2.10 -9.09 10.17
N THR A 146 -3.08 -9.50 10.97
CA THR A 146 -3.16 -9.19 12.41
C THR A 146 -2.00 -9.81 13.22
N GLN A 147 -1.53 -11.00 12.81
CA GLN A 147 -0.35 -11.64 13.41
C GLN A 147 0.94 -10.88 13.06
N LEU A 148 1.06 -10.38 11.83
CA LEU A 148 2.22 -9.60 11.40
C LEU A 148 2.24 -8.21 12.06
N ILE A 149 1.09 -7.55 12.13
CA ILE A 149 0.92 -6.19 12.64
C ILE A 149 -0.12 -6.18 13.77
N ALA A 150 0.35 -6.50 14.98
CA ALA A 150 -0.52 -6.55 16.15
C ALA A 150 -1.06 -5.16 16.55
N LYS A 151 -2.28 -5.13 17.10
CA LYS A 151 -2.95 -3.93 17.66
C LYS A 151 -3.24 -2.80 16.66
N LYS A 152 -3.26 -3.10 15.36
CA LYS A 152 -3.68 -2.18 14.29
C LYS A 152 -4.83 -2.79 13.50
N THR A 153 -5.51 -1.98 12.71
CA THR A 153 -6.69 -2.36 11.91
C THR A 153 -6.70 -1.55 10.62
N TRP A 154 -7.67 -1.81 9.74
CA TRP A 154 -7.93 -1.05 8.52
C TRP A 154 -7.86 0.46 8.74
N HIS A 155 -7.35 1.17 7.73
CA HIS A 155 -7.09 2.61 7.76
C HIS A 155 -5.98 3.03 8.75
N ASP A 156 -5.09 2.08 9.06
CA ASP A 156 -3.74 2.37 9.52
C ASP A 156 -2.77 2.04 8.38
N ALA A 157 -1.94 3.01 8.00
CA ALA A 157 -1.11 2.89 6.82
C ALA A 157 -0.16 1.67 6.86
N LEU A 158 0.35 1.26 8.03
CA LEU A 158 1.22 0.08 8.12
C LEU A 158 0.43 -1.21 7.97
N TYR A 159 -0.78 -1.24 8.52
CA TYR A 159 -1.69 -2.37 8.35
C TYR A 159 -2.05 -2.56 6.88
N ASP A 160 -2.39 -1.47 6.18
CA ASP A 160 -2.82 -1.49 4.78
C ASP A 160 -1.66 -1.77 3.81
N ALA A 161 -0.47 -1.20 4.06
CA ALA A 161 0.75 -1.57 3.34
C ALA A 161 1.08 -3.06 3.50
N THR A 162 0.97 -3.61 4.71
CA THR A 162 1.24 -5.03 4.96
C THR A 162 0.17 -5.91 4.32
N ALA A 163 -1.10 -5.53 4.39
CA ALA A 163 -2.20 -6.22 3.73
C ALA A 163 -1.99 -6.30 2.21
N SER A 164 -1.50 -5.23 1.59
CA SER A 164 -1.14 -5.24 0.15
C SER A 164 -0.08 -6.30 -0.17
N LEU A 165 0.96 -6.46 0.66
CA LEU A 165 1.95 -7.53 0.49
C LEU A 165 1.38 -8.92 0.73
N VAL A 166 0.47 -9.08 1.69
CA VAL A 166 -0.18 -10.36 1.96
C VAL A 166 -1.08 -10.77 0.80
N VAL A 167 -1.81 -9.84 0.17
CA VAL A 167 -2.57 -10.09 -1.06
C VAL A 167 -1.64 -10.49 -2.21
N LEU A 168 -0.51 -9.78 -2.38
CA LEU A 168 0.47 -10.11 -3.41
C LEU A 168 1.06 -11.52 -3.21
N GLU A 169 1.49 -11.84 -2.00
CA GLU A 169 1.99 -13.18 -1.64
C GLU A 169 0.93 -14.26 -1.90
N HIS A 170 -0.32 -14.02 -1.49
CA HIS A 170 -1.42 -14.95 -1.71
C HIS A 170 -1.63 -15.24 -3.20
N LEU A 171 -1.66 -14.18 -4.02
CA LEU A 171 -1.80 -14.30 -5.47
C LEU A 171 -0.62 -15.08 -6.08
N ILE A 172 0.62 -14.74 -5.71
CA ILE A 172 1.81 -15.45 -6.23
C ILE A 172 1.74 -16.94 -5.91
N ASN A 173 1.31 -17.30 -4.69
CA ASN A 173 1.19 -18.70 -4.28
C ASN A 173 0.01 -19.41 -4.95
N GLN A 174 -1.15 -18.75 -5.07
CA GLN A 174 -2.34 -19.35 -5.67
C GLN A 174 -2.15 -19.70 -7.14
N PHE A 175 -1.42 -18.87 -7.88
CA PHE A 175 -1.20 -19.04 -9.31
C PHE A 175 0.20 -19.61 -9.65
N ASP A 176 0.94 -20.06 -8.64
CA ASP A 176 2.31 -20.63 -8.77
C ASP A 176 3.27 -19.75 -9.59
N LEU A 177 3.28 -18.44 -9.29
CA LEU A 177 4.00 -17.44 -10.09
C LEU A 177 5.45 -17.23 -9.64
N ALA A 178 5.96 -17.95 -8.64
CA ALA A 178 7.30 -17.71 -8.09
C ALA A 178 8.40 -17.73 -9.19
N GLU A 179 8.29 -18.70 -10.10
CA GLU A 179 9.18 -18.88 -11.25
C GLU A 179 8.70 -18.14 -12.52
N SER A 180 7.74 -17.24 -12.41
CA SER A 180 7.30 -16.43 -13.55
C SER A 180 8.13 -15.15 -13.70
N PRO A 181 8.16 -14.55 -14.91
CA PRO A 181 8.68 -13.20 -15.12
C PRO A 181 7.91 -12.18 -14.28
N VAL A 182 8.62 -11.15 -13.80
CA VAL A 182 8.00 -10.12 -12.95
C VAL A 182 7.04 -9.22 -13.71
N ASP A 183 7.18 -9.13 -15.03
CA ASP A 183 6.31 -8.35 -15.91
C ASP A 183 4.83 -8.73 -15.80
N LEU A 184 4.51 -9.97 -15.44
CA LEU A 184 3.13 -10.39 -15.18
C LEU A 184 2.48 -9.61 -14.04
N LEU A 185 3.27 -9.18 -13.04
CA LEU A 185 2.78 -8.36 -11.94
C LEU A 185 2.70 -6.87 -12.29
N LEU A 186 3.49 -6.43 -13.27
CA LEU A 186 3.57 -5.02 -13.68
C LEU A 186 2.46 -4.64 -14.67
N HIS A 187 2.00 -5.62 -15.44
CA HIS A 187 1.04 -5.43 -16.53
C HIS A 187 -0.09 -6.49 -16.49
N PRO A 188 -0.90 -6.53 -15.42
CA PRO A 188 -2.03 -7.45 -15.35
C PRO A 188 -3.12 -7.14 -16.39
N ASP A 189 -3.70 -8.19 -16.98
CA ASP A 189 -4.84 -8.05 -17.91
C ASP A 189 -6.16 -7.96 -17.15
N THR A 190 -6.77 -6.78 -17.13
CA THR A 190 -8.05 -6.51 -16.47
C THR A 190 -9.26 -6.57 -17.43
N THR A 191 -9.09 -7.11 -18.65
CA THR A 191 -10.13 -7.14 -19.68
C THR A 191 -11.40 -7.84 -19.21
N GLU A 192 -11.28 -9.01 -18.57
CA GLU A 192 -12.44 -9.76 -18.06
C GLU A 192 -13.18 -8.99 -16.96
N TRP A 193 -12.46 -8.37 -16.02
CA TRP A 193 -13.06 -7.53 -14.99
C TRP A 193 -13.91 -6.39 -15.57
N HIS A 194 -13.41 -5.73 -16.62
CA HIS A 194 -14.17 -4.69 -17.31
C HIS A 194 -15.45 -5.21 -17.99
N ARG A 195 -15.49 -6.48 -18.42
CA ARG A 195 -16.70 -7.08 -18.98
C ARG A 195 -17.77 -7.32 -17.92
N PHE A 196 -17.40 -7.72 -16.71
CA PHE A 196 -18.35 -7.90 -15.59
C PHE A 196 -18.96 -6.60 -15.06
N ARG A 197 -18.38 -5.44 -15.39
CA ARG A 197 -18.84 -4.12 -14.92
C ARG A 197 -19.65 -3.34 -15.96
N ARG A 198 -19.89 -3.93 -17.13
CA ARG A 198 -20.79 -3.40 -18.17
C ARG A 198 -22.18 -3.98 -17.99
#